data_AF-R6TSM9-F1
#
_entry.id   AF-R6TSM9-F1
#
_cell.length_a   1.000
_cell.length_b   1.000
_cell.length_c   1.000
_cell.angle_alpha   90.00
_cell.angle_beta   90.00
_cell.angle_gamma   90.00
#
_symmetry.space_group_name_H-M   'P 1'
#
loop_
_entity.id
_entity.type
_entity.pdbx_description
1 polymer ?
#
loop_
_entity_poly.entity_id
_entity_poly.type
_entity_poly.pdbx_seq_one_letter_code
_entity_poly.pdbx_strand_id
1 'polypeptide(L)'
;MHRKGGIATCDIPVSTDLEKFNRDYPKLTGQVHESGEIFELGEDYMVIGTSALVGYEIDGAVNIYAGCYNNPFLIWGKCRKKWLRTTLPVSFQFHHTQMDGIPAAEFLERLQQEIH
;
A
#
# COMPACT_ATOMS: atom_id res chain seq x y z
N MET A 1 6.80 11.66 -1.99
CA MET A 1 7.42 12.68 -2.86
C MET A 1 8.93 12.61 -2.68
N HIS A 2 9.69 12.66 -3.77
CA HIS A 2 11.15 12.76 -3.72
C HIS A 2 11.59 14.22 -3.61
N ARG A 3 12.88 14.48 -3.34
CA ARG A 3 13.43 15.82 -3.07
C ARG A 3 13.14 16.88 -4.14
N LYS A 4 12.95 16.47 -5.40
CA LYS A 4 12.65 17.39 -6.52
C LYS A 4 11.13 17.65 -6.70
N GLY A 5 10.29 17.15 -5.80
CA GLY A 5 8.85 17.42 -5.77
C GLY A 5 7.96 16.47 -6.58
N GLY A 6 8.53 15.51 -7.30
CA GLY A 6 7.75 14.51 -8.05
C GLY A 6 7.39 13.27 -7.21
N ILE A 7 6.75 12.32 -7.87
CA ILE A 7 6.36 11.01 -7.32
C ILE A 7 7.25 9.95 -7.96
N ALA A 8 7.80 9.06 -7.14
CA ALA A 8 8.53 7.88 -7.55
C ALA A 8 8.01 6.69 -6.75
N THR A 9 7.97 5.51 -7.37
CA THR A 9 7.58 4.23 -6.76
C THR A 9 8.81 3.53 -6.18
N CYS A 10 8.59 2.76 -5.12
CA CYS A 10 9.63 2.02 -4.42
C CYS A 10 9.06 0.68 -3.95
N ASP A 11 9.48 -0.39 -4.60
CA ASP A 11 9.15 -1.74 -4.17
C ASP A 11 9.96 -2.11 -2.93
N ILE A 12 9.30 -2.63 -1.91
CA ILE A 12 9.94 -3.09 -0.68
C ILE A 12 9.81 -4.61 -0.60
N PRO A 13 10.91 -5.37 -0.51
CA PRO A 13 10.85 -6.82 -0.38
C PRO A 13 10.06 -7.22 0.86
N VAL A 14 9.04 -8.05 0.69
CA VAL A 14 8.35 -8.66 1.83
C VAL A 14 9.30 -9.58 2.59
N SER A 15 9.19 -9.57 3.91
CA SER A 15 10.00 -10.37 4.81
C SER A 15 9.10 -10.89 5.93
N THR A 16 9.23 -12.16 6.30
CA THR A 16 8.60 -12.71 7.51
C THR A 16 9.34 -12.25 8.77
N ASP A 17 10.56 -11.75 8.64
CA ASP A 17 11.30 -11.05 9.68
C ASP A 17 10.98 -9.54 9.63
N LEU A 18 10.22 -9.07 10.63
CA LEU A 18 9.80 -7.68 10.78
C LEU A 18 10.99 -6.72 10.96
N GLU A 19 12.06 -7.13 11.65
CA GLU A 19 13.24 -6.28 11.84
C GLU A 19 13.99 -6.07 10.52
N LYS A 20 14.08 -7.13 9.70
CA LYS A 20 14.59 -7.01 8.34
C LYS A 20 13.74 -6.05 7.51
N PHE A 21 12.41 -6.18 7.54
CA PHE A 21 11.53 -5.26 6.81
C PHE A 21 11.68 -3.81 7.31
N ASN A 22 11.70 -3.61 8.63
CA ASN A 22 11.82 -2.30 9.27
C ASN A 22 13.17 -1.60 8.99
N ARG A 23 14.23 -2.37 8.75
CA ARG A 23 15.52 -1.82 8.29
C ARG A 23 15.51 -1.49 6.80
N ASP A 24 14.96 -2.38 5.98
CA ASP A 24 15.01 -2.25 4.52
C ASP A 24 14.07 -1.12 4.04
N TYR A 25 12.91 -0.95 4.67
CA TYR A 25 11.92 0.08 4.33
C TYR A 25 12.47 1.52 4.32
N PRO A 26 12.98 2.09 5.44
CA PRO A 26 13.48 3.46 5.48
C PRO A 26 14.74 3.63 4.62
N LYS A 27 15.56 2.58 4.49
CA LYS A 27 16.75 2.60 3.63
C LYS A 27 16.38 2.80 2.17
N LEU A 28 15.49 1.96 1.63
CA LEU A 28 15.10 1.99 0.22
C LEU A 28 14.25 3.23 -0.10
N THR A 29 13.26 3.53 0.74
CA THR A 29 12.43 4.74 0.55
C THR A 29 13.26 6.03 0.69
N GLY A 30 14.27 6.05 1.56
CA GLY A 30 15.24 7.12 1.66
C GLY A 30 16.05 7.29 0.37
N GLN A 31 16.56 6.21 -0.22
CA GLN A 31 17.29 6.26 -1.49
C GLN A 31 16.42 6.83 -2.62
N VAL A 32 15.18 6.35 -2.77
CA VAL A 32 14.23 6.85 -3.78
C VAL A 32 13.85 8.30 -3.51
N HIS A 33 13.67 8.69 -2.25
CA HIS A 33 13.42 10.09 -1.89
C HIS A 33 14.56 11.01 -2.30
N GLU A 34 15.81 10.58 -2.12
CA GLU A 34 17.00 11.35 -2.45
C GLU A 34 17.24 11.44 -3.96
N SER A 35 17.18 10.31 -4.67
CA SER A 35 17.49 10.24 -6.10
C SER A 35 16.33 10.76 -6.98
N GLY A 36 15.10 10.45 -6.58
CA GLY A 36 13.90 10.55 -7.42
C GLY A 36 13.77 9.43 -8.46
N GLU A 37 14.66 8.44 -8.43
CA GLU A 37 14.63 7.29 -9.33
C GLU A 37 13.67 6.23 -8.80
N ILE A 38 12.92 5.60 -9.71
CA ILE A 38 12.05 4.47 -9.39
C ILE A 38 12.91 3.28 -8.96
N PHE A 39 12.46 2.58 -7.91
CA PHE A 39 13.05 1.32 -7.50
C PHE A 39 12.03 0.19 -7.65
N GLU A 40 12.31 -0.75 -8.55
CA GLU A 40 11.49 -1.93 -8.82
C GLU A 40 12.30 -3.20 -8.53
N LEU A 41 11.65 -4.23 -7.96
CA LEU A 41 12.32 -5.51 -7.68
C LEU A 41 12.40 -6.43 -8.90
N GLY A 42 11.71 -6.07 -9.99
CA GLY A 42 11.62 -6.85 -11.21
C GLY A 42 10.30 -7.60 -11.35
N GLU A 43 10.08 -8.20 -12.51
CA GLU A 43 8.80 -8.79 -12.92
C GLU A 43 8.46 -10.12 -12.24
N ASP A 44 9.44 -10.77 -11.59
CA ASP A 44 9.24 -12.03 -10.87
C ASP A 44 8.47 -11.87 -9.56
N TYR A 45 8.19 -10.63 -9.16
CA TYR A 45 7.49 -10.31 -7.91
C TYR A 45 6.06 -9.82 -8.17
N MET A 46 5.11 -10.36 -7.42
CA MET A 46 3.80 -9.73 -7.26
C MET A 46 3.94 -8.59 -6.25
N VAL A 47 3.53 -7.39 -6.66
CA VAL A 47 3.59 -6.18 -5.82
C VAL A 47 2.18 -5.78 -5.42
N ILE A 48 1.91 -5.65 -4.13
CA ILE A 48 0.68 -4.96 -3.69
C ILE A 48 0.96 -3.46 -3.73
N GLY A 49 0.29 -2.76 -4.64
CA GLY A 49 0.42 -1.31 -4.73
C GLY A 49 -0.16 -0.64 -3.48
N THR A 50 0.50 0.39 -2.97
CA THR A 50 0.00 1.14 -1.80
C THR A 50 0.03 2.65 -2.02
N SER A 51 -0.95 3.34 -1.44
CA SER A 51 -0.95 4.81 -1.38
C SER A 51 -1.56 5.31 -0.08
N ALA A 52 -0.97 6.35 0.49
CA ALA A 52 -1.34 6.91 1.77
C ALA A 52 -1.70 8.39 1.64
N LEU A 53 -2.98 8.73 1.78
CA LEU A 53 -3.50 10.09 1.79
C LEU A 53 -3.66 10.59 3.23
N VAL A 54 -2.57 10.50 4.00
CA VAL A 54 -2.59 10.69 5.48
C VAL A 54 -3.07 12.05 5.95
N GLY A 55 -3.05 13.08 5.09
CA GLY A 55 -3.54 14.42 5.37
C GLY A 55 -5.05 14.62 5.14
N TYR A 56 -5.72 13.65 4.51
CA TYR A 56 -7.10 13.82 4.01
C TYR A 56 -8.03 12.77 4.59
N GLU A 57 -9.23 13.21 4.98
CA GLU A 57 -10.31 12.31 5.37
C GLU A 57 -11.05 11.87 4.11
N ILE A 58 -10.94 10.59 3.78
CA ILE A 58 -11.65 9.95 2.68
C ILE A 58 -12.44 8.76 3.21
N ASP A 59 -13.66 8.56 2.72
CA ASP A 59 -14.47 7.38 3.04
C ASP A 59 -14.14 6.19 2.13
N GLY A 60 -13.61 6.48 0.94
CA GLY A 60 -13.03 5.49 0.04
C GLY A 60 -12.42 6.14 -1.18
N ALA A 61 -11.66 5.35 -1.93
CA ALA A 61 -11.16 5.68 -3.25
C ALA A 61 -11.57 4.56 -4.21
N VAL A 62 -12.10 4.96 -5.37
CA VAL A 62 -12.56 4.07 -6.42
C VAL A 62 -11.91 4.45 -7.75
N ASN A 63 -11.91 3.51 -8.69
CA ASN A 63 -11.50 3.75 -10.08
C ASN A 63 -10.01 4.14 -10.24
N ILE A 64 -9.11 3.45 -9.53
CA ILE A 64 -7.68 3.53 -9.83
C ILE A 64 -7.43 2.70 -11.09
N TYR A 65 -7.28 3.39 -12.22
CA TYR A 65 -6.97 2.77 -13.49
C TYR A 65 -5.46 2.59 -13.61
N ALA A 66 -4.95 1.43 -13.23
CA ALA A 66 -3.53 1.08 -13.34
C ALA A 66 -3.18 0.40 -14.69
N GLY A 67 -3.97 0.61 -15.75
CA GLY A 67 -3.66 0.08 -17.09
C GLY A 67 -3.49 -1.44 -17.12
N CYS A 68 -2.30 -1.91 -17.52
CA CYS A 68 -1.93 -3.33 -17.66
C CYS A 68 -1.58 -4.03 -16.33
N TYR A 69 -1.53 -3.32 -15.21
CA TYR A 69 -1.18 -3.90 -13.93
C TYR A 69 -2.43 -4.49 -13.27
N ASN A 70 -2.47 -5.83 -13.22
CA ASN A 70 -3.55 -6.57 -12.54
C ASN A 70 -3.38 -6.58 -11.01
N ASN A 71 -2.19 -6.23 -10.52
CA ASN A 71 -1.83 -6.32 -9.12
C ASN A 71 -2.82 -5.59 -8.20
N PRO A 72 -3.13 -6.17 -7.03
CA PRO A 72 -4.02 -5.55 -6.08
C PRO A 72 -3.44 -4.25 -5.51
N PHE A 73 -4.32 -3.34 -5.11
CA PHE A 73 -3.95 -2.01 -4.62
C PHE A 73 -4.68 -1.66 -3.33
N LEU A 74 -3.95 -1.17 -2.33
CA LEU A 74 -4.49 -0.65 -1.08
C LEU A 74 -4.28 0.85 -0.99
N ILE A 75 -5.33 1.58 -0.65
CA ILE A 75 -5.26 3.02 -0.40
C ILE A 75 -5.98 3.36 0.89
N TRP A 76 -5.38 4.22 1.70
CA TRP A 76 -5.97 4.66 2.95
C TRP A 76 -5.84 6.15 3.15
N GLY A 77 -6.81 6.69 3.89
CA GLY A 77 -6.83 8.09 4.30
C GLY A 77 -6.20 8.32 5.67
N LYS A 78 -6.54 9.45 6.26
CA LYS A 78 -6.21 9.80 7.64
C LYS A 78 -6.88 8.85 8.65
N CYS A 79 -6.13 8.41 9.67
CA CYS A 79 -6.69 7.73 10.83
C CYS A 79 -7.72 8.62 11.56
N ARG A 80 -8.91 8.09 11.82
CA ARG A 80 -9.98 8.78 12.53
C ARG A 80 -10.02 8.30 13.97
N LYS A 81 -9.87 9.21 14.92
CA LYS A 81 -10.00 8.91 16.35
C LYS A 81 -11.38 9.32 16.84
N LYS A 82 -12.11 8.38 17.43
CA LYS A 82 -13.33 8.61 18.22
C LYS A 82 -13.07 8.11 19.64
N TRP A 83 -13.78 8.65 20.63
CA TRP A 83 -13.57 8.46 22.08
C TRP A 83 -12.90 7.15 22.55
N LEU A 84 -13.32 5.98 22.04
CA LEU A 84 -12.75 4.67 22.40
C LEU A 84 -12.23 3.86 21.20
N ARG A 85 -12.22 4.41 19.98
CA ARG A 85 -11.89 3.67 18.76
C ARG A 85 -11.10 4.52 17.78
N THR A 86 -10.01 3.96 17.28
CA THR A 86 -9.31 4.48 16.10
C THR A 86 -9.70 3.64 14.89
N THR A 87 -10.08 4.29 13.79
CA THR A 87 -10.43 3.62 12.53
C THR A 87 -9.57 4.16 11.39
N LEU A 88 -9.03 3.27 10.57
CA LEU A 88 -8.35 3.60 9.32
C LEU A 88 -9.25 3.17 8.15
N PRO A 89 -9.86 4.10 7.40
CA PRO A 89 -10.57 3.75 6.17
C PRO A 89 -9.56 3.25 5.13
N VAL A 90 -9.78 2.03 4.63
CA VAL A 90 -8.96 1.39 3.60
C VAL A 90 -9.86 1.03 2.43
N SER A 91 -9.43 1.38 1.21
CA SER A 91 -10.03 0.86 -0.03
C SER A 91 -9.08 -0.15 -0.65
N PHE A 92 -9.64 -1.31 -0.98
CA PHE A 92 -8.93 -2.40 -1.62
C PHE A 92 -9.46 -2.59 -3.04
N GLN A 93 -8.57 -2.52 -4.02
CA GLN A 93 -8.88 -2.69 -5.44
C GLN A 93 -8.14 -3.91 -5.97
N PHE A 94 -8.83 -4.70 -6.79
CA PHE A 94 -8.31 -5.93 -7.36
C PHE A 94 -8.96 -6.18 -8.73
N HIS A 95 -8.30 -6.98 -9.57
CA HIS A 95 -8.84 -7.35 -10.87
C HIS A 95 -9.61 -8.68 -10.80
N HIS A 96 -10.82 -8.72 -11.36
CA HIS A 96 -11.68 -9.92 -11.29
C HIS A 96 -11.13 -11.17 -11.97
N THR A 97 -10.15 -11.03 -12.87
CA THR A 97 -9.45 -12.20 -13.44
C THR A 97 -8.50 -12.86 -12.45
N GLN A 98 -8.13 -12.17 -11.36
CA GLN A 98 -7.21 -12.67 -10.34
C GLN A 98 -7.91 -13.01 -9.02
N MET A 99 -8.97 -12.29 -8.67
CA MET A 99 -9.62 -12.41 -7.37
C MET A 99 -11.11 -12.11 -7.44
N ASP A 100 -11.90 -12.94 -6.75
CA ASP A 100 -13.33 -12.72 -6.53
C ASP A 100 -13.61 -11.91 -5.26
N GLY A 101 -14.85 -11.44 -5.12
CA GLY A 101 -15.25 -10.62 -3.98
C GLY A 101 -15.15 -11.32 -2.61
N ILE A 102 -15.37 -12.62 -2.53
CA ILE A 102 -15.27 -13.38 -1.27
C ILE A 102 -13.81 -13.44 -0.78
N PRO A 103 -12.84 -13.92 -1.58
CA PRO A 103 -11.42 -13.86 -1.20
C PRO A 103 -10.93 -12.46 -0.84
N ALA A 104 -11.43 -11.41 -1.52
CA ALA A 104 -11.09 -10.03 -1.20
C ALA A 104 -11.62 -9.60 0.20
N ALA A 105 -12.84 -10.01 0.54
CA ALA A 105 -13.40 -9.76 1.87
C ALA A 105 -12.63 -10.54 2.96
N GLU A 106 -12.31 -11.82 2.72
CA GLU A 106 -11.52 -12.64 3.63
C GLU A 106 -10.12 -12.04 3.87
N PHE A 107 -9.49 -11.49 2.83
CA PHE A 107 -8.22 -10.77 2.97
C PHE A 107 -8.33 -9.59 3.94
N LEU A 108 -9.39 -8.78 3.83
CA LEU A 108 -9.62 -7.65 4.73
C LEU A 108 -9.94 -8.08 6.17
N GLU A 109 -10.67 -9.19 6.34
CA GLU A 109 -10.91 -9.76 7.68
C GLU A 109 -9.61 -10.23 8.35
N ARG A 110 -8.75 -10.95 7.61
CA ARG A 110 -7.45 -11.38 8.11
C ARG A 110 -6.54 -10.18 8.43
N LEU A 111 -6.53 -9.17 7.56
CA LEU A 111 -5.78 -7.94 7.82
C LEU A 111 -6.22 -7.27 9.13
N GLN A 112 -7.52 -7.25 9.42
CA GLN A 112 -8.02 -6.72 10.69
C GLN A 112 -7.54 -7.56 11.88
N GLN A 113 -7.49 -8.89 11.77
CA GLN A 113 -7.02 -9.78 12.84
C GLN A 113 -5.53 -9.58 13.16
N GLU A 114 -4.70 -9.34 12.15
CA GLU A 114 -3.25 -9.11 12.32
C GLU A 114 -2.92 -7.75 12.98
N ILE A 115 -3.83 -6.77 12.92
CA ILE A 115 -3.63 -5.41 13.45
C ILE A 115 -4.28 -5.21 14.83
N HIS A 116 -5.06 -6.18 15.30
CA HIS A 116 -5.78 -6.13 16.58
C HIS A 116 -4.90 -6.21 17.82
#